data_AF-A0A420EDF3-F1
#
_entry.id   AF-A0A420EDF3-F1
#
_cell.length_a   1.000
_cell.length_b   1.000
_cell.length_c   1.000
_cell.angle_alpha   90.00
_cell.angle_beta   90.00
_cell.angle_gamma   90.00
#
_symmetry.space_group_name_H-M   'P 1'
#
loop_
_entity.id
_entity.type
_entity.pdbx_description
1 polymer ?
#
loop_
_entity_poly.entity_id
_entity_poly.type
_entity_poly.pdbx_seq_one_letter_code
_entity_poly.pdbx_strand_id
1 'polypeptide(L)'
;MKNKLIVSSILVLTTLTSAGAFAAAGFSSGQTAQSTQSSSVGFNGNLATPDTVKAASQARDDSYVTLTGNIIDQVGHELYTFSDGTGQIVVEIENEDWYGINVTPETKLTIQGEVDQGWTTVKVDVDRIHVVN
;
A
#
# COMPACT_ATOMS: atom_id res chain seq x y z
N MET A 1 -31.68 -42.34 25.54
CA MET A 1 -32.84 -42.04 24.69
C MET A 1 -32.34 -41.42 23.39
N LYS A 2 -33.01 -41.73 22.28
CA LYS A 2 -32.95 -41.10 20.93
C LYS A 2 -32.05 -41.78 19.88
N ASN A 3 -32.62 -42.86 19.35
CA ASN A 3 -32.77 -43.28 17.95
C ASN A 3 -31.55 -43.40 17.02
N LYS A 4 -31.20 -44.66 16.74
CA LYS A 4 -30.55 -45.13 15.51
C LYS A 4 -31.59 -45.19 14.39
N LEU A 5 -31.31 -44.60 13.22
CA LEU A 5 -32.03 -44.87 11.98
C LEU A 5 -31.05 -45.45 10.97
N ILE A 6 -31.41 -46.64 10.50
CA ILE A 6 -30.68 -47.46 9.52
C ILE A 6 -31.23 -47.13 8.14
N VAL A 7 -30.32 -46.68 7.27
CA VAL A 7 -30.12 -47.04 5.85
C VAL A 7 -31.33 -47.03 4.89
N SER A 8 -31.25 -46.20 3.85
CA SER A 8 -31.56 -46.64 2.48
C SER A 8 -30.70 -45.91 1.47
N SER A 9 -30.02 -46.72 0.67
CA SER A 9 -29.08 -46.41 -0.39
C SER A 9 -29.74 -45.67 -1.56
N ILE A 10 -28.98 -44.78 -2.22
CA ILE A 10 -28.94 -44.71 -3.67
C ILE A 10 -27.61 -44.08 -4.08
N LEU A 11 -26.80 -44.88 -4.77
CA LEU A 11 -25.59 -44.48 -5.47
C LEU A 11 -26.04 -43.93 -6.82
N VAL A 12 -25.89 -42.62 -7.05
CA VAL A 12 -25.94 -42.06 -8.41
C VAL A 12 -24.62 -41.34 -8.67
N LEU A 13 -23.76 -42.03 -9.41
CA LEU A 13 -22.52 -41.49 -9.95
C LEU A 13 -22.84 -40.87 -11.31
N THR A 14 -23.07 -39.55 -11.35
CA THR A 14 -23.16 -38.78 -12.59
C THR A 14 -21.93 -37.90 -12.73
N THR A 15 -20.93 -38.40 -13.44
CA THR A 15 -19.81 -37.60 -13.96
C THR A 15 -20.28 -36.87 -15.22
N LEU A 16 -20.56 -35.57 -15.09
CA LEU A 16 -20.71 -34.70 -16.26
C LEU A 16 -19.44 -33.86 -16.40
N THR A 17 -18.59 -34.27 -17.33
CA THR A 17 -17.43 -33.52 -17.80
C THR A 17 -17.90 -32.30 -18.59
N SER A 18 -17.62 -31.10 -18.10
CA SER A 18 -17.68 -29.86 -18.88
C SER A 18 -16.25 -29.40 -19.19
N ALA A 19 -15.88 -29.49 -20.46
CA ALA A 19 -14.65 -28.94 -21.02
C ALA A 19 -14.99 -27.70 -21.88
N GLY A 20 -14.15 -26.66 -21.77
CA GLY A 20 -14.16 -25.45 -22.61
C GLY A 20 -14.76 -24.23 -21.88
N ALA A 21 -14.18 -23.02 -21.90
CA ALA A 21 -13.19 -22.45 -22.80
C ALA A 21 -12.32 -21.38 -22.06
N PHE A 22 -11.06 -21.24 -22.48
CA PHE A 22 -10.18 -20.15 -22.05
C PHE A 22 -10.60 -18.88 -22.83
N ALA A 23 -11.31 -17.97 -22.19
CA ALA A 23 -11.49 -16.63 -22.72
C ALA A 23 -10.22 -15.82 -22.41
N ALA A 24 -9.37 -15.63 -23.41
CA ALA A 24 -8.33 -14.61 -23.39
C ALA A 24 -9.03 -13.24 -23.45
N ALA A 25 -9.38 -12.70 -22.29
CA ALA A 25 -9.81 -11.32 -22.16
C ALA A 25 -8.58 -10.44 -22.43
N GLY A 26 -8.53 -9.89 -23.64
CA GLY A 26 -7.56 -8.88 -24.03
C GLY A 26 -7.65 -7.68 -23.07
N PHE A 27 -6.50 -7.24 -22.58
CA PHE A 27 -6.38 -5.98 -21.86
C PHE A 27 -6.79 -4.85 -22.81
N SER A 28 -7.90 -4.18 -22.51
CA SER A 28 -8.34 -2.97 -23.19
C SER A 28 -7.94 -1.77 -22.35
N SER A 29 -6.77 -1.19 -22.63
CA SER A 29 -6.33 0.07 -22.04
C SER A 29 -6.99 1.23 -22.78
N GLY A 30 -8.24 1.50 -22.45
CA GLY A 30 -8.90 2.75 -22.82
C GLY A 30 -8.50 3.85 -21.84
N GLN A 31 -7.45 4.61 -22.14
CA GLN A 31 -7.25 5.92 -21.51
C GLN A 31 -6.86 6.96 -22.56
N THR A 32 -7.78 7.91 -22.73
CA THR A 32 -7.62 9.15 -23.47
C THR A 32 -6.71 10.11 -22.70
N ALA A 33 -5.66 10.56 -23.40
CA ALA A 33 -4.94 11.82 -23.27
C ALA A 33 -4.57 12.35 -21.87
N GLN A 34 -3.28 12.27 -21.53
CA GLN A 34 -2.64 13.27 -20.69
C GLN A 34 -1.32 13.72 -21.35
N SER A 35 -1.24 15.03 -21.61
CA SER A 35 -0.04 15.72 -22.04
C SER A 35 0.99 15.82 -20.91
N THR A 36 2.22 16.13 -21.34
CA THR A 36 3.37 16.68 -20.60
C THR A 36 4.25 15.73 -19.79
N GLN A 37 5.38 15.41 -20.43
CA GLN A 37 6.71 15.03 -19.93
C GLN A 37 6.79 14.04 -18.76
N SER A 38 7.27 12.84 -19.07
CA SER A 38 8.33 12.23 -18.28
C SER A 38 9.19 11.33 -19.14
N SER A 39 10.49 11.47 -18.95
CA SER A 39 11.55 10.65 -19.52
C SER A 39 11.39 9.20 -19.03
N SER A 40 10.52 8.40 -19.65
CA SER A 40 10.29 7.01 -19.23
C SER A 40 11.30 6.07 -19.89
N VAL A 41 12.41 5.79 -19.21
CA VAL A 41 13.15 4.54 -19.42
C VAL A 41 12.72 3.58 -18.31
N GLY A 42 11.86 2.60 -18.62
CA GLY A 42 11.38 1.59 -17.66
C GLY A 42 9.93 1.14 -17.87
N PHE A 43 9.52 0.12 -17.11
CA PHE A 43 8.14 -0.39 -17.08
C PHE A 43 7.20 0.69 -16.53
N ASN A 44 6.23 1.11 -17.35
CA ASN A 44 5.24 2.14 -17.02
C ASN A 44 3.91 1.46 -16.67
N GLY A 45 3.92 0.66 -15.60
CA GLY A 45 2.71 0.10 -15.02
C GLY A 45 2.09 1.13 -14.09
N ASN A 46 0.79 1.40 -14.26
CA ASN A 46 0.02 2.19 -13.30
C ASN A 46 -0.13 1.40 -11.99
N LEU A 47 0.89 1.43 -11.14
CA LEU A 47 0.82 0.93 -9.78
C LEU A 47 0.21 2.05 -8.93
N ALA A 48 -1.07 1.91 -8.59
CA ALA A 48 -1.71 2.80 -7.64
C ALA A 48 -1.10 2.55 -6.24
N THR A 49 -0.15 3.40 -5.83
CA THR A 49 0.41 3.41 -4.47
C THR A 49 -0.46 4.26 -3.56
N PRO A 50 -0.63 3.89 -2.28
CA PRO A 50 -1.28 4.77 -1.31
C PRO A 50 -0.59 6.13 -1.24
N ASP A 51 -1.38 7.20 -1.33
CA ASP A 51 -0.93 8.59 -1.37
C ASP A 51 -1.43 9.43 -0.18
N THR A 52 -2.14 8.79 0.76
CA THR A 52 -2.62 9.40 2.00
C THR A 52 -2.22 8.56 3.21
N VAL A 53 -2.00 9.22 4.34
CA VAL A 53 -1.69 8.57 5.61
C VAL A 53 -2.80 7.59 5.99
N LYS A 54 -4.06 7.98 5.83
CA LYS A 54 -5.21 7.11 6.10
C LYS A 54 -5.21 5.83 5.26
N ALA A 55 -4.80 5.91 4.00
CA ALA A 55 -4.68 4.72 3.14
C ALA A 55 -3.45 3.88 3.53
N ALA A 56 -2.32 4.52 3.84
CA ALA A 56 -1.10 3.84 4.28
C ALA A 56 -1.32 3.05 5.58
N SER A 57 -2.05 3.59 6.56
CA SER A 57 -2.38 2.88 7.80
C SER A 57 -3.23 1.62 7.62
N GLN A 58 -3.80 1.41 6.43
CA GLN A 58 -4.60 0.23 6.06
C GLN A 58 -3.94 -0.60 4.97
N ALA A 59 -2.77 -0.18 4.49
CA ALA A 59 -2.01 -0.90 3.49
C ALA A 59 -1.46 -2.20 4.11
N ARG A 60 -1.04 -3.10 3.24
CA ARG A 60 -0.37 -4.33 3.68
C ARG A 60 1.07 -4.01 4.05
N ASP A 61 1.66 -4.87 4.85
CA ASP A 61 3.10 -4.95 5.03
C ASP A 61 3.85 -4.93 3.68
N ASP A 62 5.03 -4.32 3.66
CA ASP A 62 5.89 -4.07 2.47
C ASP A 62 5.24 -3.22 1.36
N SER A 63 4.13 -2.52 1.64
CA SER A 63 3.52 -1.64 0.63
C SER A 63 4.32 -0.36 0.47
N TYR A 64 4.83 -0.12 -0.74
CA TYR A 64 5.48 1.15 -1.06
C TYR A 64 4.47 2.31 -1.11
N VAL A 65 4.78 3.41 -0.45
CA VAL A 65 3.93 4.60 -0.35
C VAL A 65 4.68 5.87 -0.72
N THR A 66 3.93 6.90 -1.12
CA THR A 66 4.46 8.26 -1.28
C THR A 66 3.49 9.20 -0.62
N LEU A 67 3.89 9.79 0.51
CA LEU A 67 3.02 10.62 1.35
C LEU A 67 3.51 12.05 1.35
N THR A 68 2.59 13.01 1.33
CA THR A 68 2.94 14.44 1.38
C THR A 68 2.25 15.13 2.54
N GLY A 69 3.02 15.76 3.43
CA GLY A 69 2.55 16.21 4.73
C GLY A 69 3.64 16.87 5.56
N ASN A 70 3.54 16.80 6.88
CA ASN A 70 4.44 17.47 7.81
C ASN A 70 4.85 16.51 8.93
N ILE A 71 6.08 16.62 9.42
CA ILE A 71 6.51 16.01 10.68
C ILE A 71 6.10 16.94 11.81
N ILE A 72 5.27 16.47 12.73
CA ILE A 72 4.69 17.32 13.78
C ILE A 72 5.25 17.06 15.18
N ASP A 73 5.90 15.91 15.39
CA ASP A 73 6.48 15.54 16.68
C ASP A 73 7.58 14.48 16.51
N GLN A 74 8.49 14.38 17.49
CA GLN A 74 9.46 13.29 17.61
C GLN A 74 9.08 12.40 18.79
N VAL A 75 8.77 11.14 18.52
CA VAL A 75 8.24 10.20 19.52
C VAL A 75 9.27 9.17 19.98
N GLY A 76 10.43 9.12 19.35
CA GLY A 76 11.54 8.23 19.71
C GLY A 76 12.84 8.56 18.98
N HIS A 77 13.85 7.71 19.17
CA HIS A 77 15.06 7.72 18.34
C HIS A 77 14.65 7.37 16.92
N GLU A 78 14.90 8.27 15.95
CA GLU A 78 14.56 8.11 14.53
C GLU A 78 13.05 7.94 14.23
N LEU A 79 12.19 8.04 15.25
CA LEU A 79 10.73 7.90 15.11
C LEU A 79 10.03 9.25 15.24
N TYR A 80 9.21 9.57 14.23
CA TYR A 80 8.52 10.85 14.11
C TYR A 80 7.03 10.66 13.82
N THR A 81 6.19 11.59 14.26
CA THR A 81 4.78 11.61 13.86
C THR A 81 4.64 12.44 12.59
N PHE A 82 4.09 11.82 11.54
CA PHE A 82 3.80 12.45 10.25
C PHE A 82 2.29 12.60 10.05
N SER A 83 1.87 13.74 9.50
CA SER A 83 0.47 14.06 9.22
C SER A 83 0.30 14.70 7.85
N ASP A 84 -0.73 14.27 7.11
CA ASP A 84 -1.15 14.85 5.83
C ASP A 84 -2.55 15.51 5.92
N GLY A 85 -3.13 15.57 7.12
CA GLY A 85 -4.50 16.04 7.36
C GLY A 85 -5.59 14.96 7.22
N THR A 86 -5.29 13.79 6.64
CA THR A 86 -6.19 12.62 6.60
C THR A 86 -6.03 11.72 7.82
N GLY A 87 -4.87 11.79 8.48
CA GLY A 87 -4.53 11.02 9.66
C GLY A 87 -3.13 11.34 10.16
N GLN A 88 -2.64 10.50 11.07
CA GLN A 88 -1.28 10.55 11.59
C GLN A 88 -0.70 9.14 11.57
N ILE A 89 0.59 9.01 11.26
CA ILE A 89 1.33 7.75 11.25
C ILE A 89 2.74 7.99 11.80
N VAL A 90 3.31 6.98 12.44
CA VAL A 90 4.72 7.01 12.83
C VAL A 90 5.57 6.72 11.61
N VAL A 91 6.60 7.50 11.40
CA VAL A 91 7.60 7.28 10.35
C VAL A 91 8.96 7.08 11.01
N GLU A 92 9.72 6.12 10.49
CA GLU A 92 11.12 5.89 10.86
C GLU A 92 12.00 6.53 9.79
N ILE A 93 12.90 7.43 10.21
CA ILE A 93 13.81 8.16 9.33
C ILE A 93 15.20 8.03 9.92
N GLU A 94 16.07 7.24 9.28
CA GLU A 94 17.47 7.12 9.69
C GLU A 94 18.19 8.46 9.52
N ASN A 95 19.26 8.67 10.30
CA ASN A 95 20.03 9.92 10.26
C ASN A 95 20.54 10.25 8.83
N GLU A 96 20.85 9.22 8.04
CA GLU A 96 21.34 9.29 6.67
C GLU A 96 20.28 9.82 5.69
N ASP A 97 19.00 9.52 5.91
CA ASP A 97 17.89 9.84 4.99
C ASP A 97 17.43 11.30 5.05
N TRP A 98 17.95 12.07 6.01
CA TRP A 98 17.76 13.51 6.06
C TRP A 98 18.56 14.24 4.98
N TYR A 99 19.64 13.65 4.45
CA TYR A 99 20.53 14.30 3.47
C TYR A 99 20.95 15.74 3.87
N GLY A 100 21.08 16.01 5.17
CA GLY A 100 21.48 17.31 5.73
C GLY A 100 20.42 18.41 5.67
N ILE A 101 19.16 18.09 5.36
CA ILE A 101 18.07 19.08 5.39
C ILE A 101 17.60 19.31 6.84
N ASN A 102 17.24 20.55 7.16
CA ASN A 102 16.64 20.89 8.45
C ASN A 102 15.13 21.03 8.29
N VAL A 103 14.36 20.21 9.01
CA VAL A 103 12.90 20.19 8.95
C VAL A 103 12.30 20.77 10.23
N THR A 104 11.27 21.58 10.08
CA THR A 104 10.42 22.08 11.18
C THR A 104 8.99 21.56 11.01
N PRO A 105 8.11 21.69 12.02
CA PRO A 105 6.71 21.32 11.88
C PRO A 105 5.95 22.03 10.75
N GLU A 106 6.40 23.21 10.34
CA GLU A 106 5.85 23.97 9.22
C GLU A 106 6.38 23.50 7.86
N THR A 107 7.45 22.72 7.85
CA THR A 107 8.09 22.24 6.61
C THR A 107 7.25 21.13 5.99
N LYS A 108 6.74 21.38 4.78
CA LYS A 108 6.00 20.37 4.02
C LYS A 108 6.97 19.45 3.30
N LEU A 109 6.77 18.15 3.44
CA LEU A 109 7.64 17.10 2.91
C LEU A 109 6.84 16.14 2.04
N THR A 110 7.50 15.61 1.02
CA THR A 110 7.13 14.34 0.40
C THR A 110 8.09 13.27 0.92
N ILE A 111 7.55 12.22 1.51
CA ILE A 111 8.30 11.04 1.96
C ILE A 111 7.93 9.84 1.09
N GLN A 112 8.91 8.99 0.80
CA GLN A 112 8.72 7.72 0.10
C GLN A 112 9.36 6.61 0.92
N GLY A 113 8.69 5.46 0.97
CA GLY A 113 9.11 4.39 1.85
C GLY A 113 8.13 3.23 1.86
N GLU A 114 8.38 2.28 2.74
CA GLU A 114 7.61 1.04 2.86
C GLU A 114 6.79 1.04 4.14
N VAL A 115 5.56 0.54 4.07
CA VAL A 115 4.75 0.30 5.25
C VAL A 115 5.28 -0.94 5.97
N ASP A 116 5.73 -0.78 7.21
CA ASP A 116 6.09 -1.88 8.11
C ASP A 116 4.93 -2.11 9.09
N GLN A 117 4.27 -3.26 8.94
CA GLN A 117 3.17 -3.69 9.79
C GLN A 117 3.70 -4.66 10.86
N GLY A 118 4.15 -4.09 11.98
CA GLY A 118 4.36 -4.83 13.21
C GLY A 118 3.06 -5.41 13.78
N TRP A 119 3.18 -6.30 14.78
CA TRP A 119 2.03 -6.94 15.43
C TRP A 119 1.04 -5.93 16.06
N THR A 120 1.53 -4.79 16.55
CA THR A 120 0.74 -3.79 17.27
C THR A 120 0.69 -2.42 16.60
N THR A 121 1.59 -2.15 15.66
CA THR A 121 1.86 -0.80 15.17
C THR A 121 2.16 -0.85 13.69
N VAL A 122 1.63 0.12 12.95
CA VAL A 122 1.96 0.37 11.55
C VAL A 122 2.86 1.60 11.51
N LYS A 123 4.02 1.48 10.87
CA LYS A 123 4.93 2.59 10.61
C LYS A 123 5.27 2.66 9.11
N VAL A 124 5.94 3.74 8.72
CA VAL A 124 6.55 3.84 7.39
C VAL A 124 8.05 3.99 7.57
N ASP A 125 8.81 3.09 6.98
CA ASP A 125 10.27 3.15 6.94
C ASP A 125 10.65 3.98 5.71
N VAL A 126 11.28 5.14 5.93
CA VAL A 126 11.44 6.18 4.92
C VAL A 126 12.77 6.04 4.20
N ASP A 127 12.74 5.78 2.89
CA ASP A 127 13.94 5.73 2.04
C ASP A 127 14.35 7.10 1.47
N ARG A 128 13.37 8.01 1.33
CA ARG A 128 13.59 9.29 0.64
C ARG A 128 12.71 10.39 1.19
N ILE A 129 13.34 11.54 1.42
CA ILE A 129 12.68 12.77 1.80
C ILE A 129 12.93 13.85 0.75
N HIS A 130 11.89 14.62 0.45
CA HIS A 130 11.97 15.81 -0.38
C HIS A 130 11.18 16.96 0.25
N VAL A 131 11.79 18.15 0.34
CA VAL A 131 11.08 19.37 0.76
C VAL A 131 10.20 19.85 -0.37
N VAL A 132 8.93 20.13 -0.08
CA VAL A 132 7.99 20.70 -1.04
C VAL A 132 8.10 22.23 -0.99
N ASN A 133 8.38 22.84 -2.15
CA ASN A 133 8.47 24.29 -2.32
C ASN A 133 7.14 24.94 -2.70
#